data_AF-A0A4U2ZU97-F1
#
_entry.id   AF-A0A4U2ZU97-F1
#
_cell.length_a   1.000
_cell.length_b   1.000
_cell.length_c   1.000
_cell.angle_alpha   90.00
_cell.angle_beta   90.00
_cell.angle_gamma   90.00
#
_symmetry.space_group_name_H-M   'P 1'
#
loop_
_entity.id
_entity.type
_entity.pdbx_description
1 polymer ?
#
loop_
_entity_poly.entity_id
_entity_poly.type
_entity_poly.pdbx_seq_one_letter_code
_entity_poly.pdbx_strand_id
1 'polypeptide(L)' 'LQNMTDYCHTEQCLQSFILQYFGEEPKEDCGRCGNCTDDRESIDVTRESQMVLSCMIRTNQRFGKQMIAQVLTGSKN' A
#
# COMPACT_ATOMS: atom_id res chain seq x y z
N LEU A 1 11.49 -6.59 15.05
CA LEU A 1 11.50 -6.57 13.56
C LEU A 1 10.22 -5.97 13.00
N GLN A 2 9.03 -6.37 13.50
CA GLN A 2 7.74 -5.84 13.04
C GLN A 2 7.70 -4.30 12.96
N ASN A 3 8.14 -3.58 14.01
CA ASN A 3 8.12 -2.11 14.02
C ASN A 3 8.93 -1.47 12.87
N MET A 4 10.04 -2.08 12.44
CA MET A 4 10.81 -1.56 11.31
C MET A 4 10.14 -1.86 9.97
N THR A 5 9.42 -2.98 9.89
CA THR A 5 8.57 -3.29 8.73
C THR A 5 7.40 -2.34 8.65
N ASP A 6 6.76 -2.02 9.77
CA ASP A 6 5.64 -1.09 9.84
C ASP A 6 6.10 0.34 9.52
N TYR A 7 7.28 0.74 9.99
CA TYR A 7 7.89 2.03 9.62
C TYR A 7 8.06 2.19 8.09
N CYS A 8 8.44 1.12 7.39
CA CYS A 8 8.61 1.16 5.94
C CYS A 8 7.29 1.19 5.16
N HIS A 9 6.18 0.79 5.78
CA HIS A 9 4.86 0.69 5.12
C HIS A 9 3.82 1.66 5.69
N THR A 10 4.18 2.50 6.65
CA THR A 10 3.26 3.48 7.23
C THR A 10 3.04 4.64 6.27
N GLU A 11 1.80 5.14 6.26
CA GLU A 11 1.41 6.38 5.59
C GLU A 11 1.51 7.59 6.54
N GLN A 12 1.78 7.36 7.83
CA GLN A 12 1.93 8.43 8.84
C GLN A 12 3.26 9.16 8.71
N CYS A 13 3.37 10.33 9.34
CA CYS A 13 4.65 11.03 9.45
C CYS A 13 5.76 10.12 10.00
N LEU A 14 6.83 9.94 9.22
CA LEU A 14 7.95 9.06 9.57
C LEU A 14 8.64 9.49 10.87
N GLN A 15 8.78 10.80 11.09
CA GLN A 15 9.38 11.32 12.32
C GLN A 15 8.49 11.03 13.54
N SER A 16 7.16 11.17 13.38
CA SER A 16 6.20 10.88 14.45
C SER A 16 6.26 9.41 14.84
N PHE A 17 6.37 8.50 13.86
CA PHE A 17 6.54 7.07 14.10
C PHE A 17 7.83 6.75 14.89
N ILE A 18 8.94 7.39 14.55
CA ILE A 18 10.22 7.20 15.26
C ILE A 18 10.12 7.70 16.71
N LEU A 19 9.50 8.86 16.95
CA LEU A 19 9.30 9.40 18.29
C LEU A 19 8.46 8.44 19.15
N GLN A 20 7.35 7.95 18.61
CA GLN A 20 6.49 6.98 19.29
C GLN A 20 7.22 5.66 19.60
N TYR A 21 8.06 5.19 18.68
CA TYR A 21 8.89 3.99 18.89
C TYR A 21 9.81 4.11 20.11
N PHE A 22 10.32 5.31 20.40
CA PHE A 22 11.15 5.59 21.57
C PHE A 22 10.36 6.04 22.81
N GLY A 23 9.03 6.06 22.74
CA GLY A 23 8.15 6.44 23.86
C GLY A 23 7.89 7.93 23.99
N GLU A 24 8.19 8.73 22.96
CA GLU A 24 7.86 10.14 22.89
C GLU A 24 6.53 10.37 22.15
N GLU A 25 5.72 11.31 22.65
CA GLU A 25 4.49 11.70 21.97
C GLU A 25 4.74 12.90 21.03
N PRO A 26 4.63 12.72 19.70
CA PRO A 26 4.74 13.82 18.76
C PRO A 26 3.55 14.76 18.92
N LYS A 27 3.81 16.07 18.98
CA LYS A 27 2.75 17.08 19.07
C LYS A 27 2.02 17.28 17.74
N GLU A 28 2.78 17.27 16.64
CA GLU A 28 2.31 17.51 15.28
C GLU A 28 3.19 16.75 14.28
N ASP A 29 2.70 16.58 13.06
CA ASP A 29 3.47 16.02 11.96
C ASP A 29 4.62 16.95 11.54
N CYS A 30 5.75 16.36 11.13
CA CYS A 30 6.99 17.11 10.94
C CYS A 30 7.03 18.02 9.71
N GLY A 31 6.09 17.88 8.77
CA GLY A 31 6.01 18.70 7.55
C GLY A 31 7.17 18.54 6.55
N ARG A 32 8.13 17.64 6.79
CA ARG A 32 9.38 17.54 6.01
C ARG A 32 9.78 16.12 5.60
N CYS A 33 9.10 15.09 6.09
CA CYS A 33 9.39 13.70 5.71
C CYS A 33 8.63 13.34 4.43
N GLY A 34 9.04 12.23 3.78
CA GLY A 34 8.45 11.79 2.52
C GLY A 34 6.92 11.72 2.55
N ASN A 35 6.33 11.16 3.61
CA ASN A 35 4.88 11.06 3.77
C ASN A 35 4.20 12.43 3.99
N CYS A 36 4.85 13.36 4.69
CA CYS A 36 4.29 14.71 4.91
C CYS A 36 4.36 15.59 3.66
N THR A 37 5.35 15.35 2.81
CA THR A 37 5.55 16.10 1.56
C THR A 37 4.93 15.41 0.35
N ASP A 38 4.26 14.27 0.56
CA ASP A 38 3.59 13.53 -0.49
C ASP A 38 2.32 14.29 -0.90
N ASP A 39 2.33 14.83 -2.12
CA ASP A 39 1.24 15.59 -2.72
C ASP A 39 0.36 14.73 -3.64
N ARG A 40 0.63 13.42 -3.70
CA ARG A 40 -0.15 12.50 -4.54
C ARG A 40 -1.56 12.33 -3.98
N GLU A 41 -2.54 12.30 -4.88
CA GLU A 41 -3.92 12.03 -4.51
C GLU A 41 -4.14 10.53 -4.23
N SER A 42 -4.86 10.24 -3.15
CA SER A 42 -5.40 8.90 -2.92
C SER A 42 -6.54 8.63 -3.88
N ILE A 43 -6.44 7.56 -4.66
CA ILE A 43 -7.50 7.10 -5.55
C ILE A 43 -8.21 5.89 -4.96
N ASP A 44 -9.55 5.90 -4.97
CA ASP A 44 -10.33 4.72 -4.61
C ASP A 44 -10.25 3.69 -5.74
N VAL A 45 -9.52 2.60 -5.48
CA VAL A 45 -9.35 1.46 -6.39
C VAL A 45 -10.10 0.21 -5.92
N THR A 46 -11.16 0.38 -5.12
CA THR A 46 -11.94 -0.72 -4.56
C THR A 46 -12.52 -1.61 -5.66
N ARG A 47 -13.05 -1.00 -6.73
CA ARG A 47 -13.68 -1.74 -7.83
C ARG A 47 -12.67 -2.58 -8.60
N GLU A 48 -11.53 -1.99 -8.95
CA GLU A 48 -10.42 -2.64 -9.65
C GLU A 48 -9.87 -3.79 -8.80
N SER A 49 -9.71 -3.56 -7.49
CA SER A 49 -9.31 -4.59 -6.53
C SER A 49 -10.29 -5.77 -6.50
N GLN A 50 -11.60 -5.50 -6.51
CA GLN A 50 -12.63 -6.55 -6.61
C GLN A 50 -12.51 -7.33 -7.92
N MET A 51 -12.20 -6.69 -9.05
CA MET A 51 -11.98 -7.39 -10.33
C MET A 51 -10.78 -8.34 -10.25
N VAL A 52 -9.67 -7.90 -9.64
CA VAL A 52 -8.47 -8.73 -9.42
C VAL A 52 -8.81 -9.95 -8.57
N LEU A 53 -9.48 -9.75 -7.43
CA LEU A 53 -9.87 -10.84 -6.52
C LEU A 53 -10.85 -11.80 -7.21
N SER A 54 -11.82 -11.29 -7.96
CA SER A 54 -12.77 -12.10 -8.75
C SER A 54 -12.05 -12.94 -9.79
N CYS A 55 -11.06 -12.38 -10.50
CA CYS A 55 -10.24 -13.10 -11.47
C CYS A 55 -9.45 -14.25 -10.80
N MET A 56 -8.84 -14.00 -9.64
CA MET A 56 -8.15 -15.03 -8.86
C MET A 56 -9.07 -16.17 -8.46
N ILE A 57 -10.29 -15.87 -7.99
CA ILE A 57 -11.28 -16.88 -7.60
C ILE A 57 -11.72 -17.70 -8.83
N ARG A 58 -12.06 -17.04 -9.95
CA ARG A 58 -12.52 -17.71 -11.18
C ARG A 58 -11.46 -18.59 -11.84
N THR A 59 -10.19 -18.33 -11.56
CA THR A 59 -9.06 -19.14 -12.03
C THR A 59 -8.62 -20.21 -11.03
N ASN A 60 -9.42 -20.47 -9.99
CA ASN A 60 -9.13 -21.40 -8.91
C ASN A 60 -7.78 -21.14 -8.21
N GLN A 61 -7.34 -19.87 -8.17
CA GLN A 61 -6.10 -19.44 -7.50
C GLN A 61 -4.83 -20.14 -8.02
N ARG A 62 -4.85 -20.62 -9.27
CA ARG A 62 -3.75 -21.41 -9.86
C ARG A 62 -2.67 -20.60 -10.54
N PHE A 63 -2.90 -19.31 -10.81
CA PHE A 63 -1.98 -18.48 -11.57
C PHE A 63 -1.46 -17.30 -10.76
N GLY A 64 -0.20 -16.93 -11.04
CA GLY A 64 0.46 -15.77 -10.43
C GLY A 64 0.04 -14.43 -11.05
N LYS A 65 0.55 -13.34 -10.45
CA LYS A 65 0.20 -11.95 -10.79
C LYS A 65 0.28 -11.59 -12.27
N GLN A 66 1.25 -12.15 -13.00
CA GLN A 66 1.44 -11.84 -14.43
C GLN A 66 0.26 -12.32 -15.28
N MET A 67 -0.20 -13.55 -15.07
CA MET A 67 -1.33 -14.12 -15.80
C MET A 67 -2.63 -13.40 -15.43
N ILE A 68 -2.83 -13.09 -14.14
CA ILE A 68 -4.00 -12.32 -13.69
C ILE A 68 -4.02 -10.94 -14.36
N ALA A 69 -2.88 -10.25 -14.43
CA ALA A 69 -2.77 -8.97 -15.12
C ALA A 69 -3.04 -9.09 -16.64
N GLN A 70 -2.54 -10.13 -17.31
CA GLN A 70 -2.81 -10.38 -18.73
C GLN A 70 -4.30 -10.60 -18.99
N VAL A 71 -4.97 -11.39 -18.15
CA VAL A 71 -6.42 -11.65 -18.27
C VAL A 71 -7.22 -10.35 -18.09
N LEU A 72 -6.88 -9.52 -17.10
CA LEU A 72 -7.58 -8.26 -16.83
C LEU A 72 -7.34 -7.20 -17.91
N THR A 73 -6.16 -7.18 -18.51
CA THR A 73 -5.81 -6.26 -19.60
C THR A 73 -6.27 -6.76 -20.97
N GLY A 74 -6.89 -7.94 -21.05
CA GLY A 74 -7.36 -8.52 -22.31
C GLY A 74 -6.21 -8.86 -23.28
N SER A 75 -5.01 -9.10 -22.75
CA SER A 75 -3.83 -9.42 -23.53
C SER A 75 -4.07 -10.72 -24.31
N LYS A 76 -3.93 -10.65 -25.64
CA LYS A 76 -3.90 -11.84 -26.49
C LYS A 76 -2.46 -12.37 -26.45
N ASN A 77 -2.26 -13.49 -25.75
CA ASN A 77 -1.04 -14.27 -25.87
C ASN A 77 -0.87 -14.78 -27.30
#